data_AF-A0A6P0WR78-F1
#
_entry.id   AF-A0A6P0WR78-F1
#
_cell.length_a   1.000
_cell.length_b   1.000
_cell.length_c   1.000
_cell.angle_alpha   90.00
_cell.angle_beta   90.00
_cell.angle_gamma   90.00
#
_symmetry.space_group_name_H-M   'P 1'
#
loop_
_entity.id
_entity.type
_entity.pdbx_description
1 polymer ?
#
loop_
_entity_poly.entity_id
_entity_poly.type
_entity_poly.pdbx_seq_one_letter_code
_entity_poly.pdbx_strand_id
1 'polypeptide(L)'
;MKSKSGELTQNSAQSEETAIYTNQEESQVTTPAKLSIVWSHLKRVGGSMIKHPALVASLTVTSLLLIGRQMGFPQPLELSAYDRLLQLRPALPPDERLLVVEITEEDVQSLEKWPMTDQLMNQLLGQLEQHQPAVIGVDIFRDIPVPPDHNKLSNRLKNSDRIIPICSREQGGGTPQPPVVPEERVGLSDLTIDSNGIVRRGLLFDYNTSEGCTTNYSFGFQLARSYLEQKGIKPETIEQNQQEKLRQKPYSPSNLISVIMN
;
A
#
# COMPACT_ATOMS: atom_id res chain seq x y z
N MET A 1 -7.32 65.25 8.61
CA MET A 1 -7.88 65.46 7.25
C MET A 1 -9.29 64.86 7.22
N LYS A 2 -10.18 65.51 6.47
CA LYS A 2 -11.62 65.67 6.71
C LYS A 2 -12.45 64.37 6.75
N SER A 3 -13.25 64.28 7.80
CA SER A 3 -14.55 63.58 7.89
C SER A 3 -15.67 64.57 7.54
N LYS A 4 -16.70 64.11 6.81
CA LYS A 4 -18.05 64.68 6.63
C LYS A 4 -18.86 63.70 5.75
N SER A 5 -20.18 63.55 5.79
CA SER A 5 -21.29 63.82 6.72
C SER A 5 -22.55 63.75 5.84
N GLY A 6 -23.57 62.99 6.25
CA GLY A 6 -24.99 63.27 6.03
C GLY A 6 -25.54 63.18 4.59
N GLU A 7 -26.84 63.17 4.35
CA GLU A 7 -28.01 62.99 5.20
C GLU A 7 -29.22 62.83 4.26
N LEU A 8 -30.30 62.32 4.86
CA LEU A 8 -31.66 62.15 4.36
C LEU A 8 -32.21 63.34 3.55
N THR A 9 -33.10 63.02 2.61
CA THR A 9 -34.34 63.80 2.42
C THR A 9 -35.51 62.87 2.10
N GLN A 10 -36.42 62.75 3.07
CA GLN A 10 -37.85 62.55 2.79
C GLN A 10 -38.40 63.85 2.20
N ASN A 11 -39.32 63.76 1.25
CA ASN A 11 -40.38 64.76 1.14
C ASN A 11 -41.67 64.12 0.64
N SER A 12 -42.66 64.22 1.51
CA SER A 12 -44.08 64.03 1.30
C SER A 12 -44.64 65.08 0.34
N ALA A 13 -45.55 64.67 -0.55
CA ALA A 13 -46.60 65.54 -1.04
C ALA A 13 -47.84 64.70 -1.36
N GLN A 14 -48.90 64.97 -0.60
CA GLN A 14 -50.29 64.57 -0.82
C GLN A 14 -50.79 64.96 -2.20
N SER A 15 -51.68 64.14 -2.78
CA SER A 15 -53.09 64.51 -2.95
C SER A 15 -53.86 63.39 -3.65
N GLU A 16 -55.03 63.09 -3.08
CA GLU A 16 -56.05 62.21 -3.64
C GLU A 16 -56.68 62.85 -4.87
N GLU A 17 -56.91 62.07 -5.94
CA GLU A 17 -58.00 62.35 -6.86
C GLU A 17 -58.67 61.05 -7.33
N THR A 18 -59.99 61.10 -7.25
CA THR A 18 -61.01 60.07 -7.43
C THR A 18 -61.31 59.74 -8.89
N ALA A 19 -61.93 58.56 -9.06
CA ALA A 19 -62.92 58.19 -10.10
C ALA A 19 -62.42 57.59 -11.44
N ILE A 20 -62.48 56.25 -11.49
CA ILE A 20 -63.26 55.40 -12.42
C ILE A 20 -63.58 55.99 -13.82
N TYR A 21 -63.10 55.34 -14.90
CA TYR A 21 -63.89 54.55 -15.87
C TYR A 21 -62.99 54.10 -17.05
N THR A 22 -62.83 52.77 -17.14
CA THR A 22 -62.73 51.91 -18.34
C THR A 22 -62.22 52.49 -19.65
N ASN A 23 -61.09 51.96 -20.13
CA ASN A 23 -60.88 51.65 -21.55
C ASN A 23 -60.19 50.29 -21.69
N GLN A 24 -60.79 49.44 -22.52
CA GLN A 24 -60.25 48.15 -22.93
C GLN A 24 -59.04 48.38 -23.84
N GLU A 25 -57.92 47.72 -23.55
CA GLU A 25 -56.96 47.34 -24.57
C GLU A 25 -56.47 45.91 -24.28
N GLU A 26 -56.67 45.09 -25.30
CA GLU A 26 -56.40 43.67 -25.35
C GLU A 26 -54.88 43.44 -25.41
N SER A 27 -54.31 42.69 -24.47
CA SER A 27 -52.91 42.25 -24.55
C SER A 27 -52.80 40.78 -24.15
N GLN A 28 -52.54 39.96 -25.16
CA GLN A 28 -52.39 38.52 -25.08
C GLN A 28 -51.18 38.13 -24.23
N VAL A 29 -51.43 37.36 -23.16
CA VAL A 29 -50.38 36.70 -22.37
C VAL A 29 -50.08 35.34 -23.00
N THR A 30 -49.03 35.26 -23.80
CA THR A 30 -48.47 33.98 -24.25
C THR A 30 -47.61 33.38 -23.12
N THR A 31 -48.11 32.34 -22.47
CA THR A 31 -47.35 31.48 -21.54
C THR A 31 -46.43 30.54 -22.34
N PRO A 32 -45.14 30.35 -21.99
CA PRO A 32 -44.27 29.48 -22.77
C PRO A 32 -44.55 28.00 -22.44
N ALA A 33 -45.10 27.29 -23.41
CA ALA A 33 -45.37 25.84 -23.43
C ALA A 33 -44.13 24.92 -23.29
N LYS A 34 -42.96 25.43 -22.86
CA LYS A 34 -41.72 24.65 -22.76
C LYS A 34 -41.47 24.04 -21.38
N LEU A 35 -42.10 24.55 -20.32
CA LEU A 35 -41.99 23.98 -18.96
C LEU A 35 -42.88 22.74 -18.75
N SER A 36 -43.95 22.58 -19.53
CA SER A 36 -44.92 21.48 -19.37
C SER A 36 -44.42 20.14 -19.93
N ILE A 37 -43.51 20.17 -20.92
CA ILE A 37 -42.99 18.97 -21.57
C ILE A 37 -41.96 18.26 -20.68
N VAL A 38 -41.09 19.01 -20.01
CA VAL A 38 -40.11 18.44 -19.06
C VAL A 38 -40.82 17.78 -17.87
N TRP A 39 -41.91 18.39 -17.38
CA TRP A 39 -42.73 17.87 -16.29
C TRP A 39 -43.54 16.61 -16.67
N SER A 40 -43.97 16.46 -17.93
CA SER A 40 -44.75 15.29 -18.37
C SER A 40 -43.87 14.04 -18.54
N HIS A 41 -42.61 14.21 -18.97
CA HIS A 41 -41.63 13.12 -18.99
C HIS A 41 -41.22 12.69 -17.57
N LEU A 42 -41.05 13.64 -16.63
CA LEU A 42 -40.82 13.34 -15.21
C LEU A 42 -41.98 12.59 -14.55
N LYS A 43 -43.24 12.97 -14.83
CA LYS A 43 -44.44 12.28 -14.30
C LYS A 43 -44.64 10.87 -14.88
N ARG A 44 -44.32 10.67 -16.17
CA ARG A 44 -44.48 9.37 -16.85
C ARG A 44 -43.43 8.35 -16.41
N VAL A 45 -42.25 8.84 -16.04
CA VAL A 45 -41.16 8.05 -15.44
C VAL A 45 -41.49 7.70 -13.97
N GLY A 46 -42.10 8.64 -13.21
CA GLY A 46 -42.59 8.37 -11.85
C GLY A 46 -43.69 7.30 -11.75
N GLY A 47 -44.64 7.23 -12.70
CA GLY A 47 -45.74 6.26 -12.69
C GLY A 47 -45.33 4.82 -13.02
N SER A 48 -44.24 4.62 -13.76
CA SER A 48 -43.72 3.28 -14.10
C SER A 48 -42.83 2.69 -12.99
N MET A 49 -42.16 3.54 -12.21
CA MET A 49 -41.33 3.12 -11.07
C MET A 49 -42.14 2.51 -9.92
N ILE A 50 -43.40 2.91 -9.76
CA ILE A 50 -44.31 2.40 -8.72
C ILE A 50 -44.67 0.91 -8.96
N LYS A 51 -44.54 0.40 -10.19
CA LYS A 51 -44.91 -0.98 -10.53
C LYS A 51 -43.89 -2.03 -10.07
N HIS A 52 -42.64 -1.62 -9.82
CA HIS A 52 -41.57 -2.51 -9.38
C HIS A 52 -40.72 -1.86 -8.28
N PRO A 53 -41.29 -1.61 -7.09
CA PRO A 53 -40.58 -0.94 -5.98
C PRO A 53 -39.31 -1.71 -5.57
N ALA A 54 -39.32 -3.05 -5.71
CA ALA A 54 -38.15 -3.89 -5.47
C ALA A 54 -37.00 -3.59 -6.44
N LEU A 55 -37.28 -3.41 -7.74
CA LEU A 55 -36.24 -3.08 -8.73
C LEU A 55 -35.64 -1.70 -8.44
N VAL A 56 -36.49 -0.71 -8.18
CA VAL A 56 -36.03 0.65 -7.85
C VAL A 56 -35.18 0.64 -6.59
N ALA A 57 -35.66 0.00 -5.51
CA ALA A 57 -34.91 -0.12 -4.26
C ALA A 57 -33.56 -0.82 -4.47
N SER A 58 -33.54 -1.93 -5.22
CA SER A 58 -32.30 -2.67 -5.51
C SER A 58 -31.29 -1.82 -6.29
N LEU A 59 -31.75 -1.07 -7.29
CA LEU A 59 -30.89 -0.20 -8.09
C LEU A 59 -30.36 0.95 -7.24
N THR A 60 -31.20 1.58 -6.45
CA THR A 60 -30.80 2.66 -5.55
C THR A 60 -29.76 2.20 -4.53
N VAL A 61 -30.00 1.08 -3.84
CA VAL A 61 -29.04 0.53 -2.87
C VAL A 61 -27.74 0.14 -3.55
N THR A 62 -27.80 -0.53 -4.72
CA THR A 62 -26.61 -0.91 -5.47
C THR A 62 -25.81 0.32 -5.90
N SER A 63 -26.47 1.35 -6.43
CA SER A 63 -25.81 2.60 -6.81
C SER A 63 -25.14 3.28 -5.61
N LEU A 64 -25.81 3.36 -4.46
CA LEU A 64 -25.24 3.92 -3.23
C LEU A 64 -24.02 3.14 -2.75
N LEU A 65 -24.08 1.80 -2.78
CA LEU A 65 -22.96 0.95 -2.41
C LEU A 65 -21.77 1.12 -3.36
N LEU A 66 -22.01 1.18 -4.67
CA LEU A 66 -20.95 1.40 -5.66
C LEU A 66 -20.29 2.77 -5.48
N ILE A 67 -21.07 3.82 -5.24
CA ILE A 67 -20.54 5.16 -4.96
C ILE A 67 -19.74 5.16 -3.65
N GLY A 68 -20.30 4.62 -2.57
CA GLY A 68 -19.61 4.53 -1.27
C GLY A 68 -18.32 3.71 -1.34
N ARG A 69 -18.32 2.62 -2.12
CA ARG A 69 -17.12 1.80 -2.38
C ARG A 69 -16.07 2.59 -3.14
N GLN A 70 -16.46 3.35 -4.17
CA GLN A 70 -15.53 4.18 -4.93
C GLN A 70 -14.90 5.29 -4.09
N MET A 71 -15.65 5.81 -3.10
CA MET A 71 -15.16 6.80 -2.13
C MET A 71 -14.36 6.18 -0.97
N GLY A 72 -14.26 4.85 -0.88
CA GLY A 72 -13.54 4.17 0.20
C GLY A 72 -14.25 4.21 1.56
N PHE A 73 -15.53 4.58 1.64
CA PHE A 73 -16.28 4.62 2.91
C PHE A 73 -16.33 3.29 3.67
N PRO A 74 -16.47 2.11 3.03
CA PRO A 74 -16.46 0.85 3.77
C PRO A 74 -15.05 0.42 4.21
N GLN A 75 -13.98 0.99 3.63
CA GLN A 75 -12.61 0.53 3.81
C GLN A 75 -12.16 0.46 5.28
N PRO A 76 -12.43 1.47 6.16
CA PRO A 76 -12.01 1.38 7.56
C PRO A 76 -12.67 0.23 8.32
N LEU A 77 -13.96 -0.03 8.05
CA LEU A 77 -14.70 -1.13 8.66
C LEU A 77 -14.21 -2.49 8.15
N GLU A 78 -13.94 -2.58 6.85
CA GLU A 78 -13.38 -3.79 6.24
C GLU A 78 -11.99 -4.12 6.80
N LEU A 79 -11.11 -3.13 6.90
CA LEU A 79 -9.78 -3.31 7.49
C LEU A 79 -9.86 -3.69 8.96
N SER A 80 -10.74 -3.06 9.74
CA SER A 80 -10.95 -3.43 11.15
C SER A 80 -11.47 -4.86 11.31
N ALA A 81 -12.44 -5.27 10.48
CA ALA A 81 -12.95 -6.63 10.47
C ALA A 81 -11.86 -7.64 10.08
N TYR A 82 -11.04 -7.32 9.07
CA TYR A 82 -9.89 -8.13 8.67
C TYR A 82 -8.86 -8.28 9.81
N ASP A 83 -8.48 -7.18 10.44
CA ASP A 83 -7.53 -7.17 11.57
C ASP A 83 -8.05 -8.03 12.72
N ARG A 84 -9.37 -7.96 13.02
CA ARG A 84 -10.00 -8.79 14.04
C ARG A 84 -9.99 -10.28 13.68
N LEU A 85 -10.28 -10.62 12.42
CA LEU A 85 -10.25 -12.00 11.94
C LEU A 85 -8.83 -12.58 11.99
N LEU A 86 -7.80 -11.78 11.71
CA LEU A 86 -6.40 -12.19 11.86
C LEU A 86 -6.05 -12.49 13.32
N GLN A 87 -6.43 -11.63 14.26
CA GLN A 87 -6.19 -11.84 15.69
C GLN A 87 -6.90 -13.07 16.27
N LEU A 88 -8.02 -13.47 15.67
CA LEU A 88 -8.77 -14.67 16.07
C LEU A 88 -8.15 -15.96 15.52
N ARG A 89 -7.17 -15.88 14.62
CA ARG A 89 -6.49 -17.08 14.11
C ARG A 89 -5.65 -17.71 15.23
N PRO A 90 -5.71 -19.04 15.39
CA PRO A 90 -4.78 -19.75 16.26
C PRO A 90 -3.33 -19.49 15.85
N ALA A 91 -2.43 -19.42 16.84
CA ALA A 91 -1.00 -19.33 16.57
C ALA A 91 -0.54 -20.58 15.81
N LEU A 92 0.24 -20.36 14.74
CA LEU A 92 0.92 -21.43 14.02
C LEU A 92 2.08 -21.94 14.90
N PRO A 93 2.32 -23.26 14.95
CA PRO A 93 3.53 -23.77 15.58
C PRO A 93 4.77 -23.29 14.80
N PRO A 94 5.95 -23.22 15.46
CA PRO A 94 7.20 -22.92 14.77
C PRO A 94 7.44 -23.87 13.60
N ASP A 95 7.89 -23.33 12.47
CA ASP A 95 8.27 -24.14 11.31
C ASP A 95 9.69 -24.67 11.51
N GLU A 96 9.86 -26.00 11.60
CA GLU A 96 11.16 -26.65 11.81
C GLU A 96 12.16 -26.37 10.68
N ARG A 97 11.67 -25.88 9.54
CA ARG A 97 12.51 -25.46 8.41
C ARG A 97 13.06 -24.05 8.60
N LEU A 98 12.70 -23.31 9.64
CA LEU A 98 13.14 -21.93 9.83
C LEU A 98 13.98 -21.84 11.10
N LEU A 99 15.19 -21.29 10.97
CA LEU A 99 15.99 -20.85 12.10
C LEU A 99 15.98 -19.32 12.11
N VAL A 100 15.54 -18.73 13.22
CA VAL A 100 15.67 -17.29 13.44
C VAL A 100 16.83 -17.06 14.39
N VAL A 101 17.81 -16.26 13.96
CA VAL A 101 18.89 -15.79 14.83
C VAL A 101 18.57 -14.35 15.18
N GLU A 102 18.12 -14.15 16.40
CA GLU A 102 17.75 -12.84 16.95
C GLU A 102 18.96 -12.21 17.63
N ILE A 103 19.10 -10.90 17.47
CA ILE A 103 20.02 -10.08 18.25
C ILE A 103 19.19 -9.26 19.23
N THR A 104 19.31 -9.56 20.52
CA THR A 104 18.50 -8.90 21.54
C THR A 104 19.11 -7.56 21.97
N GLU A 105 18.33 -6.76 22.70
CA GLU A 105 18.83 -5.52 23.31
C GLU A 105 19.97 -5.79 24.30
N GLU A 106 19.91 -6.92 25.03
CA GLU A 106 21.01 -7.36 25.90
C GLU A 106 22.29 -7.65 25.11
N ASP A 107 22.17 -8.26 23.92
CA ASP A 107 23.32 -8.50 23.03
C ASP A 107 23.92 -7.17 22.56
N VAL A 108 23.09 -6.23 22.13
CA VAL A 108 23.53 -4.88 21.70
C VAL A 108 24.28 -4.16 22.81
N GLN A 109 23.74 -4.19 24.03
CA GLN A 109 24.37 -3.59 25.21
C GLN A 109 25.70 -4.28 25.54
N SER A 110 25.76 -5.61 25.45
CA SER A 110 26.98 -6.37 25.71
C SER A 110 28.10 -6.12 24.69
N LEU A 111 27.73 -5.82 23.44
CA LEU A 111 28.67 -5.54 22.36
C LEU A 111 29.25 -4.11 22.44
N GLU A 112 28.62 -3.22 23.23
CA GLU A 112 28.94 -1.78 23.37
C GLU A 112 29.01 -1.00 22.04
N LYS A 113 28.63 -1.63 20.93
CA LYS A 113 28.76 -1.12 19.57
C LYS A 113 27.73 -1.77 18.65
N TRP A 114 26.99 -0.93 17.96
CA TRP A 114 26.03 -1.34 16.93
C TRP A 114 26.19 -0.50 15.66
N PRO A 115 26.11 -1.10 14.46
CA PRO A 115 25.99 -2.53 14.17
C PRO A 115 27.21 -3.34 14.61
N MET A 116 27.03 -4.66 14.77
CA MET A 116 28.16 -5.56 15.04
C MET A 116 29.25 -5.47 13.96
N THR A 117 30.50 -5.74 14.34
CA THR A 117 31.65 -5.67 13.43
C THR A 117 31.56 -6.70 12.29
N ASP A 118 32.19 -6.39 11.15
CA ASP A 118 32.25 -7.28 10.00
C ASP A 118 33.00 -8.58 10.31
N GLN A 119 33.98 -8.54 11.22
CA GLN A 119 34.62 -9.74 11.76
C GLN A 119 33.59 -10.68 12.40
N LEU A 120 32.76 -10.17 13.31
CA LEU A 120 31.77 -10.96 14.03
C LEU A 120 30.68 -11.48 13.09
N MET A 121 30.19 -10.63 12.19
CA MET A 121 29.25 -11.02 11.14
C MET A 121 29.81 -12.15 10.26
N ASN A 122 31.06 -12.04 9.83
CA ASN A 122 31.72 -13.09 9.03
C ASN A 122 31.92 -14.40 9.81
N GLN A 123 32.17 -14.33 11.13
CA GLN A 123 32.25 -15.51 11.98
C GLN A 123 30.88 -16.19 12.12
N LEU A 124 29.83 -15.42 12.40
CA LEU A 124 28.46 -15.91 12.50
C LEU A 124 27.99 -16.57 11.20
N LEU A 125 28.13 -15.88 10.07
CA LEU A 125 27.79 -16.46 8.76
C LEU A 125 28.62 -17.71 8.46
N GLY A 126 29.90 -17.72 8.84
CA GLY A 126 30.77 -18.88 8.72
C GLY A 126 30.34 -20.08 9.58
N GLN A 127 29.70 -19.86 10.73
CA GLN A 127 29.11 -20.93 11.54
C GLN A 127 27.81 -21.43 10.91
N LEU A 128 26.93 -20.52 10.49
CA LEU A 128 25.65 -20.88 9.86
C LEU A 128 25.86 -21.71 8.59
N GLU A 129 26.83 -21.32 7.73
CA GLU A 129 27.11 -22.05 6.49
C GLU A 129 27.61 -23.49 6.72
N GLN A 130 28.22 -23.81 7.88
CA GLN A 130 28.64 -25.18 8.21
C GLN A 130 27.46 -26.16 8.32
N HIS A 131 26.27 -25.64 8.65
CA HIS A 131 25.04 -26.42 8.73
C HIS A 131 24.33 -26.56 7.37
N GLN A 132 24.94 -26.06 6.28
CA GLN A 132 24.44 -26.15 4.91
C GLN A 132 22.98 -25.70 4.75
N PRO A 133 22.58 -24.52 5.29
CA PRO A 133 21.22 -24.02 5.12
C PRO A 133 20.90 -23.83 3.64
N ALA A 134 19.63 -23.93 3.26
CA ALA A 134 19.24 -23.66 1.88
C ALA A 134 19.50 -22.19 1.52
N VAL A 135 19.12 -21.26 2.40
CA VAL A 135 19.32 -19.83 2.20
C VAL A 135 19.54 -19.16 3.56
N ILE A 136 20.34 -18.10 3.58
CA ILE A 136 20.61 -17.25 4.74
C ILE A 136 20.18 -15.83 4.38
N GLY A 137 19.17 -15.31 5.07
CA GLY A 137 18.78 -13.92 5.02
C GLY A 137 19.49 -13.10 6.10
N VAL A 138 19.99 -11.92 5.74
CA VAL A 138 20.65 -10.99 6.66
C VAL A 138 19.92 -9.67 6.67
N ASP A 139 19.06 -9.44 7.69
CA ASP A 139 18.30 -8.20 7.89
C ASP A 139 19.10 -7.13 8.65
N ILE A 140 20.38 -6.98 8.28
CA ILE A 140 21.28 -5.97 8.84
C ILE A 140 22.02 -5.30 7.69
N PHE A 141 21.93 -3.98 7.60
CA PHE A 141 22.59 -3.21 6.55
C PHE A 141 24.11 -3.39 6.56
N ARG A 142 24.67 -3.60 5.37
CA ARG A 142 26.12 -3.80 5.11
C ARG A 142 26.58 -3.00 3.89
N ASP A 143 26.02 -1.80 3.72
CA ASP A 143 26.37 -0.85 2.67
C ASP A 143 27.75 -0.21 2.91
N ILE A 144 28.10 0.04 4.18
CA ILE A 144 29.39 0.58 4.59
C ILE A 144 30.22 -0.42 5.41
N PRO A 145 31.57 -0.34 5.35
CA PRO A 145 32.44 -1.16 6.18
C PRO A 145 32.26 -0.91 7.68
N VAL A 146 32.13 -1.98 8.47
CA VAL A 146 32.11 -1.92 9.93
C VAL A 146 33.36 -2.65 10.47
N PRO A 147 34.49 -1.96 10.64
CA PRO A 147 35.75 -2.62 10.99
C PRO A 147 35.70 -3.31 12.37
N PRO A 148 36.55 -4.34 12.58
CA PRO A 148 37.61 -4.83 11.68
C PRO A 148 37.15 -5.90 10.65
N ASP A 149 38.07 -6.32 9.77
CA ASP A 149 37.93 -7.47 8.85
C ASP A 149 36.86 -7.40 7.75
N HIS A 150 36.49 -6.18 7.30
CA HIS A 150 35.56 -5.97 6.18
C HIS A 150 35.86 -6.84 4.94
N ASN A 151 37.13 -6.96 4.56
CA ASN A 151 37.54 -7.77 3.40
C ASN A 151 37.11 -9.24 3.50
N LYS A 152 37.10 -9.83 4.71
CA LYS A 152 36.67 -11.23 4.89
C LYS A 152 35.17 -11.37 4.69
N LEU A 153 34.38 -10.46 5.27
CA LEU A 153 32.93 -10.43 5.07
C LEU A 153 32.59 -10.20 3.60
N SER A 154 33.21 -9.20 2.96
CA SER A 154 32.99 -8.89 1.55
C SER A 154 33.34 -10.07 0.63
N ASN A 155 34.42 -10.80 0.91
CA ASN A 155 34.74 -12.03 0.18
C ASN A 155 33.69 -13.13 0.39
N ARG A 156 33.16 -13.30 1.60
CA ARG A 156 32.08 -14.27 1.85
C ARG A 156 30.80 -13.88 1.12
N LEU A 157 30.37 -12.62 1.25
CA LEU A 157 29.19 -12.08 0.58
C LEU A 157 29.29 -12.19 -0.93
N LYS A 158 30.49 -11.98 -1.50
CA LYS A 158 30.73 -12.12 -2.95
C LYS A 158 30.64 -13.57 -3.43
N ASN A 159 31.20 -14.51 -2.67
CA ASN A 159 31.41 -15.89 -3.13
C ASN A 159 30.29 -16.87 -2.72
N SER A 160 29.47 -16.52 -1.72
CA SER A 160 28.34 -17.35 -1.30
C SER A 160 27.11 -17.06 -2.14
N ASP A 161 26.51 -18.11 -2.71
CA ASP A 161 25.24 -18.07 -3.44
C ASP A 161 24.02 -18.17 -2.51
N ARG A 162 24.24 -18.45 -1.22
CA ARG A 162 23.17 -18.68 -0.22
C ARG A 162 22.84 -17.46 0.63
N ILE A 163 23.73 -16.47 0.67
CA ILE A 163 23.56 -15.29 1.51
C ILE A 163 22.84 -14.19 0.72
N ILE A 164 21.72 -13.74 1.26
CA ILE A 164 20.90 -12.65 0.73
C ILE A 164 20.90 -11.51 1.76
N PRO A 165 21.70 -10.45 1.57
CA PRO A 165 21.61 -9.25 2.39
C PRO A 165 20.42 -8.36 1.96
N ILE A 166 20.13 -7.39 2.82
CA ILE A 166 19.12 -6.36 2.57
C ILE A 166 19.69 -5.07 1.98
N CYS A 167 18.76 -4.25 1.51
CA CYS A 167 18.92 -2.85 1.13
C CYS A 167 17.55 -2.15 1.29
N SER A 168 17.51 -0.82 1.20
CA SER A 168 16.26 -0.06 1.31
C SER A 168 16.13 1.06 0.27
N ARG A 169 14.90 1.52 0.03
CA ARG A 169 14.57 2.65 -0.87
C ARG A 169 13.72 3.71 -0.16
N GLU A 170 13.98 3.91 1.13
CA GLU A 170 13.25 4.89 1.93
C GLU A 170 13.31 6.30 1.32
N GLN A 171 12.23 7.06 1.52
CA GLN A 171 12.17 8.45 1.06
C GLN A 171 13.22 9.29 1.79
N GLY A 172 14.13 9.90 1.02
CA GLY A 172 15.21 10.72 1.57
C GLY A 172 16.61 10.11 1.46
N GLY A 173 16.76 8.98 0.77
CA GLY A 173 18.08 8.40 0.46
C GLY A 173 18.24 7.03 1.11
N GLY A 174 17.54 6.03 0.56
CA GLY A 174 17.57 4.65 1.04
C GLY A 174 18.99 4.06 1.07
N THR A 175 19.13 2.94 1.76
CA THR A 175 20.42 2.28 1.97
C THR A 175 20.76 1.39 0.78
N PRO A 176 21.87 1.64 0.07
CA PRO A 176 22.25 0.81 -1.06
C PRO A 176 22.64 -0.59 -0.62
N GLN A 177 22.67 -1.53 -1.56
CA GLN A 177 23.13 -2.88 -1.29
C GLN A 177 24.64 -2.95 -1.01
N PRO A 178 25.13 -4.01 -0.34
CA PRO A 178 26.56 -4.24 -0.18
C PRO A 178 27.27 -4.25 -1.56
N PRO A 179 28.31 -3.45 -1.81
CA PRO A 179 28.85 -3.21 -3.17
C PRO A 179 29.32 -4.45 -3.93
N VAL A 180 29.64 -5.53 -3.22
CA VAL A 180 30.16 -6.79 -3.78
C VAL A 180 29.07 -7.79 -4.15
N VAL A 181 27.80 -7.49 -3.84
CA VAL A 181 26.66 -8.38 -4.04
C VAL A 181 25.83 -7.89 -5.24
N PRO A 182 25.52 -8.75 -6.22
CA PRO A 182 24.71 -8.38 -7.38
C PRO A 182 23.22 -8.28 -7.00
N GLU A 183 22.46 -7.48 -7.73
CA GLU A 183 21.07 -7.13 -7.39
C GLU A 183 20.13 -8.32 -7.31
N GLU A 184 20.38 -9.38 -8.09
CA GLU A 184 19.55 -10.59 -8.09
C GLU A 184 19.64 -11.37 -6.78
N ARG A 185 20.65 -11.08 -5.95
CA ARG A 185 20.92 -11.73 -4.67
C ARG A 185 20.83 -10.75 -3.50
N VAL A 186 20.07 -9.67 -3.66
CA VAL A 186 19.75 -8.71 -2.61
C VAL A 186 18.23 -8.60 -2.49
N GLY A 187 17.74 -8.39 -1.27
CA GLY A 187 16.33 -8.17 -0.97
C GLY A 187 16.02 -6.77 -0.47
N LEU A 188 14.93 -6.19 -0.97
CA LEU A 188 14.41 -4.91 -0.47
C LEU A 188 13.69 -5.12 0.88
N SER A 189 14.13 -4.41 1.94
CA SER A 189 13.55 -4.51 3.29
C SER A 189 12.38 -3.54 3.54
N ASP A 190 12.01 -2.75 2.54
CA ASP A 190 10.95 -1.74 2.66
C ASP A 190 9.57 -2.34 2.97
N LEU A 191 8.81 -1.63 3.80
CA LEU A 191 7.47 -2.00 4.21
C LEU A 191 6.42 -1.05 3.63
N THR A 192 5.30 -1.63 3.17
CA THR A 192 4.11 -0.84 2.85
C THR A 192 3.30 -0.56 4.11
N ILE A 193 3.38 0.67 4.60
CA ILE A 193 2.67 1.16 5.77
C ILE A 193 1.37 1.84 5.31
N ASP A 194 0.23 1.40 5.84
CA ASP A 194 -1.06 2.04 5.54
C ASP A 194 -1.16 3.43 6.23
N SER A 195 -2.12 4.26 5.83
CA SER A 195 -2.28 5.64 6.33
C SER A 195 -2.45 5.76 7.84
N ASN A 196 -2.84 4.68 8.51
CA ASN A 196 -3.00 4.59 9.96
C ASN A 196 -1.77 3.99 10.67
N GLY A 197 -0.65 3.84 9.99
CA GLY A 197 0.61 3.30 10.55
C GLY A 197 0.67 1.78 10.66
N ILE A 198 -0.35 1.06 10.19
CA ILE A 198 -0.42 -0.41 10.31
C ILE A 198 0.18 -1.06 9.06
N VAL A 199 1.07 -2.02 9.27
CA VAL A 199 1.61 -2.88 8.20
C VAL A 199 0.65 -4.05 7.99
N ARG A 200 -0.06 -4.04 6.87
CA ARG A 200 -0.99 -5.13 6.49
C ARG A 200 -0.52 -5.96 5.31
N ARG A 201 0.41 -5.42 4.52
CA ARG A 201 0.87 -5.98 3.25
C ARG A 201 2.38 -6.15 3.30
N GLY A 202 2.83 -7.34 2.93
CA GLY A 202 4.23 -7.59 2.61
C GLY A 202 4.49 -7.21 1.17
N LEU A 203 5.56 -6.46 0.92
CA LEU A 203 6.03 -6.16 -0.43
C LEU A 203 6.53 -7.46 -1.07
N LEU A 204 6.24 -7.67 -2.35
CA LEU A 204 6.82 -8.78 -3.15
C LEU A 204 7.77 -8.22 -4.20
N PHE A 205 7.30 -7.18 -4.89
CA PHE A 205 8.05 -6.47 -5.91
C PHE A 205 7.82 -4.98 -5.76
N ASP A 206 8.84 -4.19 -6.05
CA ASP A 206 8.74 -2.75 -6.22
C ASP A 206 9.58 -2.33 -7.43
N TYR A 207 8.93 -1.73 -8.41
CA TYR A 207 9.57 -1.24 -9.64
C TYR A 207 9.86 0.26 -9.58
N ASN A 208 9.72 0.88 -8.40
CA ASN A 208 10.07 2.28 -8.22
C ASN A 208 11.57 2.49 -8.46
N THR A 209 11.90 3.60 -9.13
CA THR A 209 13.26 3.97 -9.53
C THR A 209 13.94 4.88 -8.51
N SER A 210 13.58 4.75 -7.23
CA SER A 210 14.18 5.52 -6.14
C SER A 210 15.67 5.24 -6.02
N GLU A 211 16.44 6.23 -5.58
CA GLU A 211 17.87 6.05 -5.26
C GLU A 211 18.04 5.13 -4.04
N GLY A 212 19.17 4.41 -4.00
CA GLY A 212 19.51 3.46 -2.93
C GLY A 212 19.64 2.05 -3.48
N CYS A 213 18.59 1.25 -3.36
CA CYS A 213 18.62 -0.15 -3.79
C CYS A 213 18.17 -0.41 -5.23
N THR A 214 18.89 -1.28 -5.95
CA THR A 214 18.56 -1.60 -7.35
C THR A 214 17.64 -2.81 -7.51
N THR A 215 17.57 -3.72 -6.52
CA THR A 215 16.69 -4.91 -6.60
C THR A 215 15.21 -4.56 -6.56
N ASN A 216 14.44 -5.10 -7.51
CA ASN A 216 12.98 -4.94 -7.50
C ASN A 216 12.27 -5.96 -6.61
N TYR A 217 13.00 -6.89 -6.00
CA TYR A 217 12.43 -8.00 -5.24
C TYR A 217 12.52 -7.74 -3.74
N SER A 218 11.43 -7.98 -3.01
CA SER A 218 11.47 -7.87 -1.55
C SER A 218 12.34 -8.96 -0.92
N PHE A 219 12.83 -8.67 0.29
CA PHE A 219 13.65 -9.60 1.05
C PHE A 219 12.96 -10.95 1.28
N GLY A 220 11.71 -10.93 1.75
CA GLY A 220 10.92 -12.14 1.94
C GLY A 220 10.73 -12.93 0.64
N PHE A 221 10.48 -12.24 -0.48
CA PHE A 221 10.34 -12.89 -1.78
C PHE A 221 11.66 -13.52 -2.24
N GLN A 222 12.80 -12.84 -2.07
CA GLN A 222 14.11 -13.36 -2.47
C GLN A 222 14.51 -14.62 -1.71
N LEU A 223 14.26 -14.65 -0.39
CA LEU A 223 14.49 -15.84 0.43
C LEU A 223 13.61 -17.01 -0.03
N ALA A 224 12.32 -16.74 -0.24
CA ALA A 224 11.38 -17.75 -0.71
C ALA A 224 11.76 -18.26 -2.11
N ARG A 225 12.13 -17.37 -3.04
CA ARG A 225 12.58 -17.71 -4.39
C ARG A 225 13.82 -18.58 -4.34
N SER A 226 14.87 -18.16 -3.65
CA SER A 226 16.12 -18.93 -3.52
C SER A 226 15.88 -20.33 -2.93
N TYR A 227 15.04 -20.42 -1.91
CA TYR A 227 14.65 -21.71 -1.31
C TYR A 227 13.88 -22.62 -2.29
N LEU A 228 12.91 -22.06 -3.03
CA LEU A 228 12.05 -22.81 -3.95
C LEU A 228 12.81 -23.24 -5.22
N GLU A 229 13.74 -22.42 -5.71
CA GLU A 229 14.57 -22.74 -6.87
C GLU A 229 15.41 -24.00 -6.65
N GLN A 230 15.92 -24.20 -5.43
CA GLN A 230 16.62 -25.43 -5.02
C GLN A 230 15.72 -26.67 -5.06
N LYS A 231 14.39 -26.48 -4.94
CA LYS A 231 13.39 -27.54 -5.11
C LYS A 231 12.90 -27.67 -6.56
N GLY A 232 13.50 -26.95 -7.51
CA GLY A 232 13.11 -26.94 -8.91
C GLY A 232 11.74 -26.28 -9.15
N ILE A 233 11.35 -25.34 -8.27
CA ILE A 233 10.15 -24.50 -8.42
C ILE A 233 10.64 -23.09 -8.72
N LYS A 234 10.43 -22.64 -9.96
CA LYS A 234 10.87 -21.32 -10.42
C LYS A 234 9.67 -20.43 -10.78
N PRO A 235 9.78 -19.10 -10.64
CA PRO A 235 8.83 -18.18 -11.24
C PRO A 235 8.90 -18.28 -12.77
N GLU A 236 7.75 -18.33 -13.43
CA GLU A 236 7.65 -18.22 -14.89
C GLU A 236 7.14 -16.81 -15.23
N THR A 237 7.91 -16.06 -16.04
CA THR A 237 7.49 -14.75 -16.55
C THR A 237 6.51 -14.94 -17.70
N ILE A 238 5.29 -14.44 -17.55
CA ILE A 238 4.34 -14.40 -18.67
C ILE A 238 4.61 -13.11 -19.45
N GLU A 239 5.12 -13.26 -20.67
CA GLU A 239 5.49 -12.12 -21.55
C GLU A 239 4.36 -11.12 -21.80
N GLN A 240 3.10 -11.51 -21.60
CA GLN A 240 1.95 -10.66 -21.89
C GLN A 240 1.70 -9.52 -20.91
N ASN A 241 2.38 -9.40 -19.76
CA ASN A 241 2.19 -8.26 -18.84
C ASN A 241 3.29 -8.10 -17.75
N GLN A 242 4.50 -8.63 -17.95
CA GLN A 242 5.56 -8.63 -16.91
C GLN A 242 5.10 -9.23 -15.56
N GLN A 243 4.16 -10.18 -15.59
CA GLN A 243 3.66 -10.85 -14.38
C GLN A 243 4.38 -12.20 -14.23
N GLU A 244 5.10 -12.38 -13.13
CA GLU A 244 5.69 -13.66 -12.73
C GLU A 244 4.62 -14.53 -12.03
N LYS A 245 4.52 -15.83 -12.38
CA LYS A 245 3.71 -16.82 -11.65
C LYS A 245 4.58 -17.95 -11.11
N LEU A 246 4.34 -18.36 -9.86
CA LEU A 246 4.96 -19.57 -9.29
C LEU A 246 4.16 -20.81 -9.66
N ARG A 247 4.80 -21.78 -10.32
CA ARG A 247 4.16 -23.06 -10.67
C ARG A 247 4.01 -23.95 -9.43
N GLN A 248 2.79 -24.39 -9.13
CA GLN A 248 2.55 -25.38 -8.07
C GLN A 248 2.87 -26.79 -8.60
N LYS A 249 3.95 -27.41 -8.10
CA LYS A 249 4.10 -28.88 -8.08
C LYS A 249 3.48 -29.42 -6.78
N PRO A 250 2.99 -30.67 -6.72
CA PRO A 250 2.56 -31.28 -5.47
C PRO A 250 3.71 -31.19 -4.44
N TYR A 251 3.43 -30.52 -3.33
CA TYR A 251 4.37 -30.27 -2.24
C TYR A 251 4.81 -31.60 -1.62
N SER A 252 6.10 -31.91 -1.72
CA SER A 252 6.75 -32.98 -0.95
C SER A 252 7.64 -32.31 0.09
N PRO A 253 7.45 -32.55 1.40
CA PRO A 253 8.34 -32.00 2.41
C PRO A 253 9.74 -32.58 2.19
N SER A 254 10.72 -31.69 2.05
CA SER A 254 12.14 -32.02 2.07
C SER A 254 12.82 -31.13 3.12
N ASN A 255 13.70 -31.76 3.89
CA ASN A 255 14.39 -31.27 5.10
C ASN A 255 15.42 -30.17 4.78
N LEU A 256 14.96 -29.02 4.29
CA LEU A 256 15.82 -27.86 4.04
C LEU A 256 15.45 -26.74 4.99
N ILE A 257 16.44 -26.30 5.78
CA ILE A 257 16.34 -25.22 6.76
C ILE A 257 16.72 -23.89 6.08
N SER A 258 15.89 -22.86 6.22
CA SER A 258 16.17 -21.46 5.89
C SER A 258 16.50 -20.71 7.18
N VAL A 259 17.51 -19.84 7.15
CA VAL A 259 17.89 -19.02 8.30
C VAL A 259 17.53 -17.57 8.03
N ILE A 260 16.81 -16.92 8.94
CA ILE A 260 16.53 -15.48 8.89
C ILE A 260 17.22 -14.85 10.09
N MET A 261 18.15 -13.92 9.84
CA MET A 261 18.75 -13.12 10.89
C MET A 261 18.01 -11.78 11.00
N ASN A 262 17.64 -11.40 12.22
CA ASN A 262 16.99 -10.14 12.56
C ASN A 262 17.74 -9.48 13.73
#